data_AF-A0A8C4PY75-F1
#
_entry.id   AF-A0A8C4PY75-F1
#
_cell.length_a   1.000
_cell.length_b   1.000
_cell.length_c   1.000
_cell.angle_alpha   90.00
_cell.angle_beta   90.00
_cell.angle_gamma   90.00
#
_symmetry.space_group_name_H-M   'P 1'
#
loop_
_entity.id
_entity.type
_entity.pdbx_description
1 polymer ?
#
loop_
_entity_poly.entity_id
_entity_poly.type
_entity_poly.pdbx_seq_one_letter_code
_entity_poly.pdbx_strand_id
1 'polypeptide(L)'
;MLLGRSSLPALVLLLAVRWHAVTACPAHCLCFSATVRCMHLQLLRVPRVSAHSTVLDLRFNRIRNITPSSFRGLRQLTTLLLNNNEIKRVPWRTFQDLTRLRFLYLYKNDIHTIDRQAFYGLRSLEQLYLHFNHIEELEADAISNLPRLERLFLHNNHIKHIRPRALQKLDSLKRLRLDSNMLVCDCSLRWLPGMLIMLARHGGPQAAATCEQPPELYRKPIITVTADEFDCGEPTAELPRITTQPKDVDVSVGNTVYFTCRAEGNPKPEIVWLHNNNELDMSESRVNLLPDGTLMIRNARESDQGLYQCMARNLAGEVKTQHAILRPFSSPTKPSFTIQPQDTEVLSGQSVTLECSATGFPQPRIAWTRGNGSGLPADIRFSITPSGGLYIRNASRHDAGRYTCHASNNYDSVHVSATIIVQEPPIITLGPKDQITQEGQMVEFHCEASGAPSPIIAWTKAGGPLPKDRRHAVLPSGSLRIVRVGDLDAGSFECQAINVVGVLTASATLTVEQLGEAR
;
A
#
# COMPACT_ATOMS: atom_id res chain seq x y z
N MET A 1 -43.17 -20.54 69.06
CA MET A 1 -42.20 -19.56 69.59
C MET A 1 -41.39 -18.99 68.44
N LEU A 2 -41.55 -17.68 68.21
CA LEU A 2 -40.54 -16.68 67.82
C LEU A 2 -39.47 -17.04 66.75
N LEU A 3 -39.56 -16.37 65.58
CA LEU A 3 -38.57 -15.43 64.99
C LEU A 3 -37.48 -16.13 64.14
N GLY A 4 -37.06 -15.69 62.96
CA GLY A 4 -37.44 -14.56 62.11
C GLY A 4 -36.47 -14.47 60.91
N ARG A 5 -36.99 -13.94 59.79
CA ARG A 5 -36.33 -13.13 58.73
C ARG A 5 -35.18 -13.70 57.87
N SER A 6 -35.54 -14.04 56.62
CA SER A 6 -35.11 -13.43 55.34
C SER A 6 -33.67 -12.93 55.14
N SER A 7 -32.96 -13.43 54.10
CA SER A 7 -32.69 -12.70 52.83
C SER A 7 -31.67 -13.39 51.88
N LEU A 8 -32.13 -13.69 50.65
CA LEU A 8 -31.49 -13.54 49.31
C LEU A 8 -30.31 -14.46 48.83
N PRO A 9 -30.16 -14.65 47.49
CA PRO A 9 -29.54 -15.82 46.86
C PRO A 9 -28.14 -15.57 46.28
N ALA A 10 -27.33 -16.62 46.09
CA ALA A 10 -26.09 -16.53 45.34
C ALA A 10 -25.79 -17.81 44.53
N LEU A 11 -25.67 -17.60 43.22
CA LEU A 11 -25.03 -18.39 42.17
C LEU A 11 -24.31 -19.68 42.59
N VAL A 12 -24.73 -20.81 42.01
CA VAL A 12 -23.85 -21.96 41.79
C VAL A 12 -23.36 -21.93 40.33
N LEU A 13 -22.07 -21.66 40.18
CA LEU A 13 -21.31 -21.69 38.93
C LEU A 13 -21.48 -23.04 38.20
N LEU A 14 -21.96 -23.01 36.96
CA LEU A 14 -21.66 -24.05 35.97
C LEU A 14 -20.21 -23.89 35.52
N LEU A 15 -19.29 -24.58 36.20
CA LEU A 15 -17.96 -24.82 35.65
C LEU A 15 -18.08 -25.92 34.59
N ALA A 16 -18.17 -25.49 33.33
CA ALA A 16 -17.83 -26.34 32.20
C ALA A 16 -16.38 -26.79 32.36
N VAL A 17 -16.19 -28.04 32.79
CA VAL A 17 -14.89 -28.71 32.78
C VAL A 17 -14.44 -28.77 31.32
N ARG A 18 -13.51 -27.88 30.94
CA ARG A 18 -12.74 -28.03 29.70
C ARG A 18 -11.95 -29.33 29.81
N TRP A 19 -12.47 -30.38 29.16
CA TRP A 19 -11.70 -31.57 28.84
C TRP A 19 -10.40 -31.12 28.16
N HIS A 20 -9.29 -31.23 28.89
CA HIS A 20 -7.97 -31.12 28.29
C HIS A 20 -7.82 -32.37 27.42
N ALA A 21 -8.11 -32.23 26.13
CA ALA A 21 -7.90 -33.31 25.17
C ALA A 21 -6.41 -33.66 25.19
N VAL A 22 -6.07 -34.78 25.84
CA VAL A 22 -4.82 -35.50 25.66
C VAL A 22 -4.73 -35.74 24.16
N THR A 23 -3.83 -35.03 23.46
CA THR A 23 -3.65 -35.24 22.03
C THR A 23 -3.10 -36.64 21.84
N ALA A 24 -3.98 -37.56 21.44
CA ALA A 24 -3.67 -38.94 21.13
C ALA A 24 -2.57 -39.03 20.06
N CYS A 25 -1.86 -40.16 20.04
CA CYS A 25 -0.88 -40.46 19.00
C CYS A 25 -1.49 -40.23 17.60
N PRO A 26 -0.83 -39.48 16.70
CA PRO A 26 -1.38 -39.26 15.36
C PRO A 26 -1.60 -40.59 14.63
N ALA A 27 -2.64 -40.64 13.81
CA ALA A 27 -2.95 -41.84 13.03
C ALA A 27 -1.72 -42.28 12.20
N HIS A 28 -1.45 -43.59 12.21
CA HIS A 28 -0.31 -44.25 11.55
C HIS A 28 1.08 -43.89 12.08
N CYS A 29 1.20 -43.03 13.08
CA CYS A 29 2.45 -42.83 13.81
C CYS A 29 2.59 -43.85 14.95
N LEU A 30 3.83 -44.15 15.31
CA LEU A 30 4.20 -44.94 16.48
C LEU A 30 4.59 -44.00 17.62
N CYS A 31 3.84 -44.02 18.72
CA CYS A 31 4.17 -43.24 19.91
C CYS A 31 4.58 -44.16 21.05
N PHE A 32 5.76 -43.89 21.62
CA PHE A 32 6.28 -44.61 22.78
C PHE A 32 6.90 -43.62 23.76
N SER A 33 6.38 -43.56 24.99
CA SER A 33 6.75 -42.54 25.97
C SER A 33 6.63 -41.13 25.35
N ALA A 34 7.67 -40.30 25.42
CA ALA A 34 7.72 -38.97 24.82
C ALA A 34 8.26 -38.96 23.37
N THR A 35 8.38 -40.12 22.71
CA THR A 35 8.85 -40.22 21.32
C THR A 35 7.67 -40.46 20.37
N VAL A 36 7.60 -39.65 19.31
CA VAL A 36 6.62 -39.80 18.22
C VAL A 36 7.37 -40.07 16.91
N ARG A 37 7.14 -41.24 16.31
CA ARG A 37 7.75 -41.66 15.03
C ARG A 37 6.70 -41.78 13.95
N CYS A 38 6.88 -41.01 12.89
CA CYS A 38 5.97 -40.89 11.75
C CYS A 38 6.77 -41.00 10.44
N MET A 39 7.52 -42.08 10.24
CA MET A 39 8.41 -42.25 9.07
C MET A 39 7.74 -43.03 7.94
N HIS A 40 8.09 -42.76 6.68
CA HIS A 40 7.60 -43.48 5.49
C HIS A 40 6.07 -43.44 5.28
N LEU A 41 5.40 -42.43 5.83
CA LEU A 41 3.93 -42.30 5.80
C LEU A 41 3.40 -41.41 4.67
N GLN A 42 4.28 -40.94 3.78
CA GLN A 42 3.94 -40.02 2.68
C GLN A 42 3.28 -38.72 3.17
N LEU A 43 3.61 -38.27 4.38
CA LEU A 43 3.01 -37.07 4.97
C LEU A 43 3.37 -35.83 4.15
N LEU A 44 2.36 -35.02 3.81
CA LEU A 44 2.55 -33.74 3.11
C LEU A 44 2.76 -32.56 4.07
N ARG A 45 2.40 -32.74 5.35
CA ARG A 45 2.46 -31.72 6.42
C ARG A 45 2.81 -32.35 7.76
N VAL A 46 3.29 -31.52 8.69
CA VAL A 46 3.58 -31.93 10.07
C VAL A 46 2.27 -32.33 10.78
N PRO A 47 2.16 -33.55 11.36
CA PRO A 47 0.98 -33.96 12.11
C PRO A 47 0.90 -33.25 13.46
N ARG A 48 -0.30 -33.12 14.03
CA ARG A 48 -0.47 -32.61 15.40
C ARG A 48 -0.02 -33.68 16.39
N VAL A 49 0.96 -33.37 17.23
CA VAL A 49 1.53 -34.29 18.22
C VAL A 49 1.39 -33.76 19.66
N SER A 50 1.64 -34.61 20.65
CA SER A 50 1.61 -34.23 22.06
C SER A 50 2.66 -33.16 22.40
N ALA A 51 2.26 -32.15 23.18
CA ALA A 51 3.16 -31.08 23.65
C ALA A 51 4.28 -31.58 24.59
N HIS A 52 4.12 -32.79 25.13
CA HIS A 52 5.12 -33.44 25.99
C HIS A 52 6.17 -34.24 25.21
N SER A 53 6.08 -34.29 23.88
CA SER A 53 7.02 -35.06 23.06
C SER A 53 8.44 -34.47 23.17
N THR A 54 9.42 -35.34 23.39
CA THR A 54 10.86 -35.01 23.43
C THR A 54 11.54 -35.34 22.11
N VAL A 55 11.04 -36.34 21.36
CA VAL A 55 11.58 -36.72 20.05
C VAL A 55 10.45 -36.79 19.04
N LEU A 56 10.64 -36.12 17.89
CA LEU A 56 9.72 -36.16 16.76
C LEU A 56 10.48 -36.57 15.51
N ASP A 57 10.19 -37.78 15.02
CA ASP A 57 10.81 -38.36 13.84
C ASP A 57 9.83 -38.31 12.66
N LEU A 58 10.10 -37.43 11.69
CA LEU A 58 9.30 -37.20 10.48
C LEU A 58 10.10 -37.51 9.21
N ARG A 59 11.16 -38.32 9.31
CA ARG A 59 12.03 -38.64 8.17
C ARG A 59 11.32 -39.46 7.10
N PHE A 60 11.80 -39.35 5.87
CA PHE A 60 11.30 -40.12 4.71
C PHE A 60 9.80 -39.91 4.48
N ASN A 61 9.36 -38.65 4.43
CA ASN A 61 8.01 -38.25 4.06
C ASN A 61 8.05 -37.31 2.83
N ARG A 62 6.93 -36.68 2.51
CA ARG A 62 6.78 -35.72 1.41
C ARG A 62 6.42 -34.33 1.92
N ILE A 63 6.93 -33.95 3.10
CA ILE A 63 6.57 -32.66 3.72
C ILE A 63 7.22 -31.55 2.89
N ARG A 64 6.38 -30.65 2.35
CA ARG A 64 6.85 -29.53 1.51
C ARG A 64 6.97 -28.22 2.26
N ASN A 65 6.02 -27.98 3.15
CA ASN A 65 5.85 -26.70 3.83
C ASN A 65 5.90 -26.89 5.33
N ILE A 66 6.77 -26.11 5.97
CA ILE A 66 6.79 -25.87 7.42
C ILE A 66 6.49 -24.39 7.67
N THR A 67 5.80 -24.10 8.76
CA THR A 67 5.29 -22.76 9.09
C THR A 67 5.53 -22.48 10.58
N PRO A 68 5.43 -21.22 11.04
CA PRO A 68 5.48 -20.87 12.46
C PRO A 68 4.50 -21.63 13.36
N SER A 69 3.42 -22.16 12.80
CA SER A 69 2.43 -22.96 13.52
C SER A 69 2.72 -24.47 13.52
N SER A 70 3.64 -24.95 12.67
CA SER A 70 3.88 -26.39 12.47
C SER A 70 4.41 -27.09 13.72
N PHE A 71 5.18 -26.41 14.56
CA PHE A 71 5.78 -26.95 15.79
C PHE A 71 5.37 -26.18 17.05
N ARG A 72 4.26 -25.44 16.97
CA ARG A 72 3.79 -24.56 18.05
C ARG A 72 3.55 -25.36 19.33
N GLY A 73 4.08 -24.86 20.44
CA GLY A 73 3.88 -25.44 21.78
C GLY A 73 4.72 -26.68 22.10
N LEU A 74 5.55 -27.20 21.19
CA LEU A 74 6.39 -28.39 21.43
C LEU A 74 7.67 -28.05 22.25
N ARG A 75 7.49 -27.41 23.40
CA ARG A 75 8.59 -26.83 24.22
C ARG A 75 9.52 -27.86 24.85
N GLN A 76 9.11 -29.13 24.89
CA GLN A 76 9.87 -30.24 25.45
C GLN A 76 10.75 -30.96 24.43
N LEU A 77 10.61 -30.63 23.14
CA LEU A 77 11.30 -31.32 22.07
C LEU A 77 12.81 -31.10 22.16
N THR A 78 13.59 -32.19 22.23
CA THR A 78 15.06 -32.20 22.24
C THR A 78 15.62 -32.61 20.88
N THR A 79 14.88 -33.43 20.13
CA THR A 79 15.32 -33.94 18.82
C THR A 79 14.19 -33.86 17.80
N LEU A 80 14.46 -33.20 16.67
CA LEU A 80 13.53 -33.07 15.54
C LEU A 80 14.21 -33.58 14.27
N LEU A 81 13.64 -34.63 13.68
CA LEU A 81 14.14 -35.22 12.45
C LEU A 81 13.20 -34.94 11.28
N LEU A 82 13.61 -34.05 10.39
CA LEU A 82 12.88 -33.63 9.18
C LEU A 82 13.63 -33.97 7.88
N ASN A 83 14.74 -34.69 7.98
CA ASN A 83 15.54 -35.05 6.81
C ASN A 83 14.82 -36.03 5.87
N ASN A 84 15.18 -36.03 4.59
CA ASN A 84 14.55 -36.85 3.54
C ASN A 84 13.05 -36.50 3.42
N ASN A 85 12.79 -35.22 3.16
CA ASN A 85 11.48 -34.64 2.86
C ASN A 85 11.61 -33.72 1.62
N GLU A 86 10.56 -32.99 1.26
CA GLU A 86 10.50 -32.10 0.10
C GLU A 86 10.45 -30.61 0.53
N ILE A 87 11.06 -30.26 1.67
CA ILE A 87 10.95 -28.91 2.26
C ILE A 87 11.71 -27.92 1.39
N LYS A 88 11.04 -26.87 0.90
CA LYS A 88 11.64 -25.89 -0.01
C LYS A 88 12.21 -24.63 0.65
N ARG A 89 11.65 -24.25 1.80
CA ARG A 89 11.97 -23.02 2.51
C ARG A 89 11.84 -23.25 4.02
N VAL A 90 12.64 -22.53 4.80
CA VAL A 90 12.47 -22.42 6.25
C VAL A 90 12.00 -21.00 6.59
N PRO A 91 10.70 -20.78 6.83
CA PRO A 91 10.17 -19.45 7.11
C PRO A 91 10.62 -18.85 8.45
N TRP A 92 10.46 -17.53 8.58
CA TRP A 92 10.72 -16.78 9.81
C TRP A 92 10.07 -17.44 11.03
N ARG A 93 10.80 -17.56 12.15
CA ARG A 93 10.29 -18.08 13.44
C ARG A 93 9.61 -19.45 13.41
N THR A 94 9.91 -20.29 12.42
CA THR A 94 9.33 -21.64 12.31
C THR A 94 9.53 -22.49 13.56
N PHE A 95 10.64 -22.30 14.27
CA PHE A 95 11.03 -23.11 15.43
C PHE A 95 10.98 -22.36 16.77
N GLN A 96 10.28 -21.23 16.86
CA GLN A 96 10.36 -20.29 18.00
C GLN A 96 10.07 -20.90 19.39
N ASP A 97 9.20 -21.90 19.47
CA ASP A 97 8.80 -22.53 20.73
C ASP A 97 9.74 -23.67 21.15
N LEU A 98 10.64 -24.13 20.27
CA LEU A 98 11.49 -25.32 20.49
C LEU A 98 12.72 -25.00 21.36
N THR A 99 12.49 -24.39 22.51
CA THR A 99 13.52 -23.83 23.40
C THR A 99 14.47 -24.88 24.01
N ARG A 100 14.07 -26.15 24.07
CA ARG A 100 14.87 -27.30 24.55
C ARG A 100 15.49 -28.14 23.43
N LEU A 101 15.30 -27.76 22.16
CA LEU A 101 15.79 -28.52 21.03
C LEU A 101 17.31 -28.50 20.99
N ARG A 102 17.94 -29.67 20.92
CA ARG A 102 19.39 -29.88 20.87
C ARG A 102 19.84 -30.31 19.49
N PHE A 103 19.04 -31.12 18.80
CA PHE A 103 19.37 -31.68 17.49
C PHE A 103 18.27 -31.41 16.48
N LEU A 104 18.62 -30.74 15.38
CA LEU A 104 17.71 -30.44 14.27
C LEU A 104 18.29 -30.97 12.96
N TYR A 105 17.58 -31.95 12.37
CA TYR A 105 17.97 -32.57 11.11
C TYR A 105 17.07 -32.11 9.97
N LEU A 106 17.62 -31.29 9.06
CA LEU A 106 16.95 -30.77 7.86
C LEU A 106 17.68 -31.20 6.57
N TYR A 107 18.70 -32.04 6.66
CA TYR A 107 19.50 -32.50 5.53
C TYR A 107 18.70 -33.35 4.53
N LYS A 108 19.14 -33.46 3.26
CA LYS A 108 18.40 -34.17 2.19
C LYS A 108 16.95 -33.67 2.08
N ASN A 109 16.79 -32.38 1.81
CA ASN A 109 15.54 -31.72 1.46
C ASN A 109 15.77 -30.85 0.21
N ASP A 110 14.76 -30.08 -0.19
CA ASP A 110 14.83 -29.16 -1.33
C ASP A 110 15.00 -27.69 -0.88
N ILE A 111 15.68 -27.43 0.25
CA ILE A 111 15.71 -26.09 0.85
C ILE A 111 16.56 -25.16 -0.01
N HIS A 112 15.92 -24.14 -0.60
CA HIS A 112 16.60 -23.07 -1.33
C HIS A 112 16.85 -21.83 -0.46
N THR A 113 15.87 -21.49 0.40
CA THR A 113 15.90 -20.25 1.18
C THR A 113 15.63 -20.49 2.67
N ILE A 114 16.38 -19.77 3.50
CA ILE A 114 16.21 -19.70 4.96
C ILE A 114 15.94 -18.24 5.30
N ASP A 115 14.74 -17.94 5.79
CA ASP A 115 14.35 -16.57 6.14
C ASP A 115 15.14 -16.05 7.35
N ARG A 116 15.22 -14.73 7.46
CA ARG A 116 15.78 -14.07 8.65
C ARG A 116 15.05 -14.57 9.91
N GLN A 117 15.81 -14.84 10.97
CA GLN A 117 15.28 -15.34 12.24
C GLN A 117 14.48 -16.67 12.12
N ALA A 118 14.70 -17.47 11.07
CA ALA A 118 14.07 -18.79 10.91
C ALA A 118 14.31 -19.70 12.13
N PHE A 119 15.52 -19.68 12.69
CA PHE A 119 15.94 -20.46 13.85
C PHE A 119 15.86 -19.69 15.18
N TYR A 120 15.18 -18.54 15.22
CA TYR A 120 14.99 -17.78 16.46
C TYR A 120 14.31 -18.63 17.53
N GLY A 121 14.74 -18.47 18.79
CA GLY A 121 14.17 -19.18 19.95
C GLY A 121 14.85 -20.51 20.29
N LEU A 122 15.72 -21.03 19.41
CA LEU A 122 16.47 -22.29 19.60
C LEU A 122 17.66 -22.16 20.57
N ARG A 123 17.38 -21.78 21.83
CA ARG A 123 18.40 -21.45 22.86
C ARG A 123 19.27 -22.64 23.29
N SER A 124 18.80 -23.86 23.07
CA SER A 124 19.50 -25.10 23.48
C SER A 124 20.12 -25.88 22.33
N LEU A 125 20.06 -25.35 21.09
CA LEU A 125 20.47 -26.10 19.91
C LEU A 125 21.97 -26.31 19.91
N GLU A 126 22.38 -27.57 19.81
CA GLU A 126 23.79 -27.99 19.80
C GLU A 126 24.24 -28.36 18.38
N GLN A 127 23.36 -28.98 17.58
CA GLN A 127 23.71 -29.47 16.26
C GLN A 127 22.61 -29.18 15.24
N LEU A 128 23.01 -28.55 14.14
CA LEU A 128 22.14 -28.20 13.02
C LEU A 128 22.67 -28.83 11.73
N TYR A 129 21.84 -29.66 11.09
CA TYR A 129 22.17 -30.35 9.86
C TYR A 129 21.34 -29.83 8.69
N LEU A 130 22.00 -29.13 7.76
CA LEU A 130 21.41 -28.53 6.56
C LEU A 130 22.09 -29.02 5.26
N HIS A 131 23.03 -29.95 5.34
CA HIS A 131 23.75 -30.51 4.21
C HIS A 131 22.84 -31.26 3.21
N PHE A 132 23.26 -31.45 1.96
CA PHE A 132 22.43 -32.01 0.88
C PHE A 132 21.09 -31.26 0.73
N ASN A 133 21.17 -29.96 0.50
CA ASN A 133 20.04 -29.08 0.16
C ASN A 133 20.44 -28.20 -1.03
N HIS A 134 19.64 -27.17 -1.34
CA HIS A 134 19.86 -26.28 -2.47
C HIS A 134 20.10 -24.82 -2.03
N ILE A 135 20.69 -24.61 -0.85
CA ILE A 135 20.86 -23.26 -0.28
C ILE A 135 21.92 -22.51 -1.09
N GLU A 136 21.57 -21.35 -1.64
CA GLU A 136 22.48 -20.52 -2.46
C GLU A 136 23.17 -19.41 -1.67
N GLU A 137 22.49 -18.88 -0.66
CA GLU A 137 22.99 -17.77 0.16
C GLU A 137 22.46 -17.89 1.60
N LEU A 138 23.28 -17.47 2.56
CA LEU A 138 22.86 -17.25 3.94
C LEU A 138 22.66 -15.74 4.17
N GLU A 139 21.38 -15.32 4.23
CA GLU A 139 21.01 -13.94 4.56
C GLU A 139 21.48 -13.52 5.97
N ALA A 140 21.55 -12.22 6.20
CA ALA A 140 21.84 -11.68 7.53
C ALA A 140 20.86 -12.22 8.57
N ASP A 141 21.36 -12.67 9.72
CA ASP A 141 20.57 -13.23 10.82
C ASP A 141 19.76 -14.50 10.49
N ALA A 142 20.10 -15.21 9.40
CA ALA A 142 19.49 -16.50 9.10
C ALA A 142 19.80 -17.54 10.20
N ILE A 143 21.06 -17.64 10.63
CA ILE A 143 21.58 -18.60 11.62
C ILE A 143 22.35 -17.86 12.74
N SER A 144 21.85 -16.71 13.20
CA SER A 144 22.48 -15.93 14.27
C SER A 144 21.90 -16.22 15.65
N ASN A 145 22.67 -15.88 16.69
CA ASN A 145 22.21 -15.91 18.10
C ASN A 145 21.75 -17.30 18.58
N LEU A 146 22.54 -18.34 18.25
CA LEU A 146 22.37 -19.71 18.74
C LEU A 146 23.50 -20.01 19.75
N PRO A 147 23.34 -19.64 21.03
CA PRO A 147 24.46 -19.54 21.98
C PRO A 147 25.10 -20.88 22.33
N ARG A 148 24.40 -22.00 22.10
CA ARG A 148 24.87 -23.36 22.39
C ARG A 148 25.23 -24.17 21.15
N LEU A 149 25.17 -23.58 19.94
CA LEU A 149 25.39 -24.33 18.71
C LEU A 149 26.86 -24.72 18.62
N GLU A 150 27.14 -26.02 18.64
CA GLU A 150 28.49 -26.57 18.56
C GLU A 150 28.85 -27.04 17.15
N ARG A 151 27.87 -27.53 16.39
CA ARG A 151 28.10 -28.12 15.06
C ARG A 151 27.09 -27.65 14.05
N LEU A 152 27.59 -27.08 12.95
CA LEU A 152 26.81 -26.63 11.81
C LEU A 152 27.28 -27.34 10.54
N PHE A 153 26.39 -28.09 9.91
CA PHE A 153 26.67 -28.83 8.68
C PHE A 153 25.91 -28.23 7.50
N LEU A 154 26.65 -27.56 6.60
CA LEU A 154 26.15 -26.89 5.40
C LEU A 154 26.78 -27.44 4.11
N HIS A 155 27.61 -28.47 4.20
CA HIS A 155 28.25 -29.09 3.02
C HIS A 155 27.23 -29.62 2.01
N ASN A 156 27.63 -29.78 0.74
CA ASN A 156 26.72 -30.26 -0.32
C ASN A 156 25.47 -29.37 -0.44
N ASN A 157 25.72 -28.08 -0.64
CA ASN A 157 24.72 -27.05 -0.97
C ASN A 157 25.24 -26.22 -2.14
N HIS A 158 24.55 -25.11 -2.45
CA HIS A 158 24.89 -24.20 -3.54
C HIS A 158 25.43 -22.85 -3.02
N ILE A 159 25.98 -22.80 -1.80
CA ILE A 159 26.30 -21.56 -1.12
C ILE A 159 27.44 -20.85 -1.85
N LYS A 160 27.18 -19.62 -2.31
CA LYS A 160 28.17 -18.75 -2.95
C LYS A 160 28.81 -17.78 -1.97
N HIS A 161 27.99 -17.14 -1.15
CA HIS A 161 28.41 -16.12 -0.20
C HIS A 161 27.82 -16.39 1.19
N ILE A 162 28.56 -15.97 2.22
CA ILE A 162 28.13 -16.00 3.62
C ILE A 162 28.40 -14.62 4.20
N ARG A 163 27.35 -13.91 4.59
CA ARG A 163 27.53 -12.62 5.28
C ARG A 163 28.11 -12.85 6.68
N PRO A 164 29.05 -12.02 7.18
CA PRO A 164 29.60 -12.16 8.53
C PRO A 164 28.52 -12.22 9.62
N ARG A 165 27.44 -11.45 9.45
CA ARG A 165 26.31 -11.43 10.40
C ARG A 165 25.49 -12.72 10.42
N ALA A 166 25.50 -13.50 9.34
CA ALA A 166 24.73 -14.75 9.26
C ALA A 166 25.18 -15.79 10.29
N LEU A 167 26.46 -15.74 10.71
CA LEU A 167 27.07 -16.61 11.72
C LEU A 167 27.47 -15.85 12.99
N GLN A 168 26.88 -14.67 13.24
CA GLN A 168 27.20 -13.86 14.42
C GLN A 168 26.66 -14.50 15.71
N LYS A 169 27.42 -14.35 16.81
CA LYS A 169 27.04 -14.84 18.15
C LYS A 169 26.84 -16.37 18.19
N LEU A 170 27.68 -17.10 17.47
CA LEU A 170 27.81 -18.55 17.54
C LEU A 170 29.03 -18.92 18.40
N ASP A 171 29.06 -18.42 19.63
CA ASP A 171 30.25 -18.41 20.48
C ASP A 171 30.69 -19.82 20.93
N SER A 172 29.77 -20.79 20.90
CA SER A 172 30.05 -22.19 21.24
C SER A 172 30.42 -23.06 20.03
N LEU A 173 30.52 -22.48 18.82
CA LEU A 173 30.71 -23.26 17.60
C LEU A 173 32.11 -23.91 17.60
N LYS A 174 32.15 -25.22 17.37
CA LYS A 174 33.37 -26.02 17.29
C LYS A 174 33.61 -26.56 15.89
N ARG A 175 32.54 -26.79 15.14
CA ARG A 175 32.61 -27.40 13.81
C ARG A 175 31.68 -26.74 12.81
N LEU A 176 32.25 -26.32 11.69
CA LEU A 176 31.54 -25.75 10.55
C LEU A 176 31.95 -26.52 9.30
N ARG A 177 31.00 -27.19 8.65
CA ARG A 177 31.25 -27.86 7.36
C ARG A 177 30.63 -27.11 6.20
N LEU A 178 31.48 -26.64 5.30
CA LEU A 178 31.14 -25.84 4.12
C LEU A 178 31.66 -26.44 2.81
N ASP A 179 32.34 -27.58 2.85
CA ASP A 179 32.84 -28.27 1.66
C ASP A 179 31.72 -28.66 0.68
N SER A 180 32.07 -28.85 -0.59
CA SER A 180 31.08 -29.11 -1.65
C SER A 180 29.99 -28.03 -1.71
N ASN A 181 30.40 -26.77 -1.79
CA ASN A 181 29.57 -25.59 -2.07
C ASN A 181 30.19 -24.80 -3.24
N MET A 182 29.57 -23.70 -3.65
CA MET A 182 30.03 -22.86 -4.77
C MET A 182 30.67 -21.55 -4.29
N LEU A 183 31.54 -21.63 -3.28
CA LEU A 183 32.06 -20.45 -2.58
C LEU A 183 32.82 -19.51 -3.53
N VAL A 184 32.37 -18.25 -3.59
CA VAL A 184 33.02 -17.18 -4.34
C VAL A 184 33.95 -16.44 -3.38
N CYS A 185 35.25 -16.71 -3.49
CA CYS A 185 36.30 -16.15 -2.66
C CYS A 185 36.69 -14.73 -3.09
N ASP A 186 35.71 -13.83 -3.04
CA ASP A 186 35.88 -12.38 -3.16
C ASP A 186 35.93 -11.71 -1.77
N CYS A 187 35.92 -10.38 -1.75
CA CYS A 187 35.92 -9.61 -0.51
C CYS A 187 34.87 -10.03 0.53
N SER A 188 33.70 -10.51 0.08
CA SER A 188 32.60 -10.89 0.97
C SER A 188 32.96 -12.07 1.88
N LEU A 189 33.93 -12.91 1.48
CA LEU A 189 34.42 -14.06 2.23
C LEU A 189 35.78 -13.84 2.90
N ARG A 190 36.39 -12.65 2.79
CA ARG A 190 37.73 -12.33 3.36
C ARG A 190 37.86 -12.68 4.85
N TRP A 191 36.77 -12.63 5.60
CA TRP A 191 36.72 -12.93 7.04
C TRP A 191 36.70 -14.44 7.36
N LEU A 192 36.25 -15.27 6.41
CA LEU A 192 35.95 -16.69 6.64
C LEU A 192 37.18 -17.56 6.93
N PRO A 193 38.35 -17.39 6.27
CA PRO A 193 39.55 -18.15 6.62
C PRO A 193 39.93 -18.02 8.10
N GLY A 194 39.90 -16.79 8.63
CA GLY A 194 40.22 -16.52 10.03
C GLY A 194 39.28 -17.25 11.00
N MET A 195 37.97 -17.28 10.72
CA MET A 195 37.02 -18.05 11.52
C MET A 195 37.31 -19.55 11.45
N LEU A 196 37.59 -20.11 10.27
CA LEU A 196 37.87 -21.54 10.11
C LEU A 196 39.16 -21.97 10.81
N ILE A 197 40.20 -21.14 10.79
CA ILE A 197 41.44 -21.37 11.54
C ILE A 197 41.16 -21.40 13.04
N MET A 198 40.36 -20.44 13.54
CA MET A 198 39.95 -20.41 14.95
C MET A 198 39.19 -21.68 15.34
N LEU A 199 38.22 -22.12 14.53
CA LEU A 199 37.49 -23.36 14.75
C LEU A 199 38.39 -24.61 14.71
N ALA A 200 39.38 -24.65 13.80
CA ALA A 200 40.31 -25.77 13.70
C ALA A 200 41.15 -25.96 14.97
N ARG A 201 41.53 -24.85 15.64
CA ARG A 201 42.28 -24.88 16.90
C ARG A 201 41.49 -25.46 18.07
N HIS A 202 40.18 -25.19 18.13
CA HIS A 202 39.34 -25.57 19.28
C HIS A 202 38.46 -26.82 19.05
N GLY A 203 38.17 -27.18 17.79
CA GLY A 203 37.20 -28.23 17.45
C GLY A 203 37.74 -29.38 16.59
N GLY A 204 39.05 -29.38 16.32
CA GLY A 204 39.73 -30.36 15.48
C GLY A 204 39.65 -30.05 13.98
N PRO A 205 40.17 -30.94 13.12
CA PRO A 205 40.26 -30.70 11.68
C PRO A 205 38.89 -30.42 11.06
N GLN A 206 38.81 -29.31 10.32
CA GLN A 206 37.64 -28.96 9.51
C GLN A 206 37.78 -29.64 8.14
N ALA A 207 36.65 -30.02 7.54
CA ALA A 207 36.67 -30.48 6.16
C ALA A 207 37.04 -29.31 5.23
N ALA A 208 37.88 -29.58 4.23
CA ALA A 208 38.43 -28.56 3.35
C ALA A 208 37.34 -27.99 2.43
N ALA A 209 36.81 -26.82 2.79
CA ALA A 209 36.06 -25.99 1.85
C ALA A 209 37.03 -25.34 0.86
N THR A 210 36.66 -25.32 -0.41
CA THR A 210 37.48 -24.77 -1.50
C THR A 210 36.77 -23.61 -2.19
N CYS A 211 37.54 -22.70 -2.76
CA CYS A 211 37.01 -21.65 -3.61
C CYS A 211 36.59 -22.23 -4.98
N GLU A 212 35.40 -21.87 -5.46
CA GLU A 212 34.95 -22.18 -6.83
C GLU A 212 35.10 -20.97 -7.78
N GLN A 213 35.21 -19.76 -7.21
CA GLN A 213 35.56 -18.52 -7.89
C GLN A 213 36.43 -17.66 -6.95
N PRO A 214 37.19 -16.69 -7.47
CA PRO A 214 37.51 -16.45 -8.88
C PRO A 214 38.51 -17.49 -9.44
N PRO A 215 38.79 -17.53 -10.76
CA PRO A 215 39.64 -18.55 -11.39
C PRO A 215 41.03 -18.72 -10.76
N GLU A 216 41.61 -17.64 -10.24
CA GLU A 216 42.94 -17.59 -9.61
C GLU A 216 42.99 -18.36 -8.29
N LEU A 217 41.82 -18.50 -7.64
CA LEU A 217 41.66 -19.24 -6.39
C LEU A 217 40.94 -20.59 -6.58
N TYR A 218 40.62 -20.97 -7.83
CA TYR A 218 39.84 -22.18 -8.11
C TYR A 218 40.44 -23.42 -7.43
N ARG A 219 39.59 -24.15 -6.68
CA ARG A 219 39.91 -25.33 -5.86
C ARG A 219 40.94 -25.12 -4.74
N LYS A 220 41.43 -23.91 -4.49
CA LYS A 220 42.28 -23.65 -3.32
C LYS A 220 41.46 -23.84 -2.04
N PRO A 221 41.98 -24.55 -1.02
CA PRO A 221 41.33 -24.59 0.30
C PRO A 221 41.20 -23.18 0.85
N ILE A 222 39.98 -22.77 1.22
CA ILE A 222 39.73 -21.39 1.67
C ILE A 222 40.54 -21.03 2.92
N ILE A 223 40.85 -22.03 3.77
CA ILE A 223 41.65 -21.84 4.98
C ILE A 223 43.11 -21.43 4.69
N THR A 224 43.61 -21.70 3.48
CA THR A 224 44.97 -21.34 3.07
C THR A 224 45.04 -20.01 2.31
N VAL A 225 43.89 -19.42 1.94
CA VAL A 225 43.84 -18.15 1.22
C VAL A 225 44.06 -17.01 2.20
N THR A 226 45.06 -16.18 1.93
CA THR A 226 45.40 -15.01 2.77
C THR A 226 44.43 -13.86 2.51
N ALA A 227 44.32 -12.95 3.48
CA ALA A 227 43.38 -11.84 3.41
C ALA A 227 43.59 -10.91 2.19
N ASP A 228 44.79 -10.87 1.63
CA ASP A 228 45.17 -10.00 0.50
C ASP A 228 44.99 -10.68 -0.85
N GLU A 229 44.83 -12.01 -0.88
CA GLU A 229 44.45 -12.77 -2.08
C GLU A 229 42.96 -12.63 -2.44
N PHE A 230 42.14 -12.14 -1.52
CA PHE A 230 40.75 -11.78 -1.81
C PHE A 230 40.72 -10.43 -2.51
N ASP A 231 40.34 -10.40 -3.80
CA ASP A 231 40.14 -9.15 -4.53
C ASP A 231 38.98 -8.36 -3.90
N CYS A 232 39.34 -7.30 -3.17
CA CYS A 232 38.43 -6.40 -2.50
C CYS A 232 38.15 -5.12 -3.28
N GLY A 233 38.74 -4.98 -4.48
CA GLY A 233 38.95 -3.67 -5.09
C GLY A 233 39.79 -2.75 -4.19
N GLU A 234 40.22 -1.61 -4.73
CA GLU A 234 40.58 -0.51 -3.85
C GLU A 234 39.30 0.00 -3.17
N PRO A 235 39.30 0.35 -1.88
CA PRO A 235 38.13 0.90 -1.22
C PRO A 235 37.79 2.25 -1.86
N THR A 236 36.89 2.25 -2.84
CA THR A 236 36.36 3.47 -3.41
C THR A 236 35.37 4.04 -2.41
N ALA A 237 35.68 5.23 -1.92
CA ALA A 237 34.77 5.99 -1.11
C ALA A 237 33.52 6.31 -1.94
N GLU A 238 32.34 5.94 -1.44
CA GLU A 238 31.05 6.23 -2.06
C GLU A 238 30.51 7.54 -1.48
N LEU A 239 30.21 8.50 -2.34
CA LEU A 239 29.56 9.76 -1.94
C LEU A 239 28.26 9.47 -1.18
N PRO A 240 27.91 10.23 -0.12
CA PRO A 240 26.70 9.96 0.62
C PRO A 240 25.45 10.15 -0.25
N ARG A 241 24.41 9.36 -0.01
CA ARG A 241 23.11 9.41 -0.66
C ARG A 241 22.03 9.64 0.39
N ILE A 242 21.30 10.75 0.29
CA ILE A 242 20.15 11.04 1.14
C ILE A 242 19.03 10.03 0.84
N THR A 243 18.55 9.33 1.86
CA THR A 243 17.42 8.38 1.79
C THR A 243 16.16 8.93 2.45
N THR A 244 16.26 9.99 3.25
CA THR A 244 15.09 10.65 3.87
C THR A 244 15.31 12.15 3.89
N GLN A 245 14.40 12.87 3.22
CA GLN A 245 14.34 14.34 3.24
C GLN A 245 13.60 14.83 4.49
N PRO A 246 14.01 15.96 5.09
CA PRO A 246 13.21 16.60 6.12
C PRO A 246 11.94 17.22 5.52
N LYS A 247 10.94 17.41 6.39
CA LYS A 247 9.66 18.02 6.06
C LYS A 247 9.45 19.26 6.91
N ASP A 248 8.69 20.21 6.39
CA ASP A 248 8.24 21.37 7.15
C ASP A 248 7.54 20.92 8.45
N VAL A 249 7.79 21.68 9.51
CA VAL A 249 7.19 21.44 10.83
C VAL A 249 6.58 22.73 11.34
N ASP A 250 5.27 22.70 11.54
CA ASP A 250 4.55 23.73 12.27
C ASP A 250 4.36 23.24 13.72
N VAL A 251 4.84 23.99 14.72
CA VAL A 251 4.90 23.53 16.12
C VAL A 251 4.44 24.60 17.10
N SER A 252 3.69 24.25 18.14
CA SER A 252 3.36 25.20 19.21
C SER A 252 4.61 25.55 20.01
N VAL A 253 4.79 26.83 20.34
CA VAL A 253 5.86 27.28 21.25
C VAL A 253 5.80 26.45 22.54
N GLY A 254 6.95 25.97 23.02
CA GLY A 254 7.05 25.07 24.16
C GLY A 254 7.12 23.58 23.83
N ASN A 255 6.66 23.15 22.65
CA ASN A 255 6.71 21.73 22.25
C ASN A 255 8.07 21.32 21.67
N THR A 256 8.26 20.02 21.47
CA THR A 256 9.49 19.47 20.88
C THR A 256 9.34 19.27 19.38
N VAL A 257 10.37 19.66 18.62
CA VAL A 257 10.46 19.55 17.14
C VAL A 257 11.36 18.39 16.77
N TYR A 258 11.03 17.70 15.68
CA TYR A 258 11.87 16.66 15.09
C TYR A 258 12.04 16.90 13.59
N PHE A 259 13.29 17.00 13.13
CA PHE A 259 13.61 16.92 11.70
C PHE A 259 14.37 15.64 11.42
N THR A 260 13.80 14.76 10.59
CA THR A 260 14.41 13.48 10.24
C THR A 260 15.23 13.60 8.97
N CYS A 261 16.48 13.17 9.01
CA CYS A 261 17.35 13.02 7.85
C CYS A 261 18.10 11.70 7.95
N ARG A 262 18.16 10.96 6.84
CA ARG A 262 18.91 9.71 6.75
C ARG A 262 19.75 9.70 5.48
N ALA A 263 20.96 9.18 5.59
CA ALA A 263 21.88 9.04 4.47
C ALA A 263 22.64 7.71 4.55
N GLU A 264 22.95 7.17 3.38
CA GLU A 264 23.78 5.98 3.21
C GLU A 264 25.07 6.39 2.48
N GLY A 265 26.16 5.65 2.66
CA GLY A 265 27.43 5.93 1.99
C GLY A 265 28.55 5.10 2.61
N ASN A 266 29.69 5.05 1.93
CA ASN A 266 30.86 4.31 2.38
C ASN A 266 32.11 5.20 2.38
N PRO A 267 32.72 5.52 3.53
CA PRO A 267 32.27 5.17 4.88
C PRO A 267 30.93 5.80 5.26
N LYS A 268 30.30 5.29 6.32
CA LYS A 268 29.02 5.79 6.82
C LYS A 268 29.10 7.32 7.04
N PRO A 269 28.19 8.11 6.46
CA PRO A 269 28.28 9.56 6.54
C PRO A 269 27.95 10.07 7.95
N GLU A 270 28.64 11.15 8.32
CA GLU A 270 28.28 12.02 9.43
C GLU A 270 27.11 12.93 9.02
N ILE A 271 26.16 13.14 9.92
CA ILE A 271 25.01 14.02 9.71
C ILE A 271 25.23 15.32 10.47
N VAL A 272 25.21 16.44 9.74
CA VAL A 272 25.30 17.80 10.27
C VAL A 272 24.02 18.55 9.89
N TRP A 273 23.49 19.34 10.82
CA TRP A 273 22.32 20.18 10.55
C TRP A 273 22.73 21.63 10.40
N LEU A 274 22.09 22.31 9.45
CA LEU A 274 22.23 23.73 9.22
C LEU A 274 20.91 24.44 9.53
N HIS A 275 20.99 25.60 10.17
CA HIS A 275 19.90 26.55 10.36
C HIS A 275 20.26 27.86 9.65
N ASN A 276 19.41 28.27 8.71
CA ASN A 276 19.63 29.45 7.86
C ASN A 276 21.02 29.45 7.19
N ASN A 277 21.42 28.31 6.64
CA ASN A 277 22.71 28.03 5.98
C ASN A 277 23.96 28.00 6.86
N ASN A 278 23.84 28.17 8.18
CA ASN A 278 24.95 28.01 9.11
C ASN A 278 24.84 26.69 9.85
N GLU A 279 25.97 26.04 10.16
CA GLU A 279 25.95 24.85 11.01
C GLU A 279 25.28 25.18 12.35
N LEU A 280 24.35 24.30 12.75
CA LEU A 280 23.57 24.48 13.96
C LEU A 280 24.46 24.25 15.19
N ASP A 281 24.40 25.17 16.15
CA ASP A 281 25.14 25.04 17.41
C ASP A 281 24.54 23.93 18.29
N MET A 282 25.26 22.80 18.36
CA MET A 282 24.88 21.64 19.16
C MET A 282 25.21 21.80 20.65
N SER A 283 25.80 22.92 21.08
CA SER A 283 26.10 23.19 22.50
C SER A 283 24.86 23.64 23.28
N GLU A 284 23.80 24.07 22.60
CA GLU A 284 22.55 24.46 23.25
C GLU A 284 21.84 23.22 23.83
N SER A 285 21.60 23.21 25.14
CA SER A 285 20.98 22.09 25.87
C SER A 285 19.61 21.61 25.32
N ARG A 286 18.91 22.45 24.56
CA ARG A 286 17.62 22.13 23.92
C ARG A 286 17.78 21.33 22.63
N VAL A 287 18.91 21.47 21.96
CA VAL A 287 19.19 20.93 20.62
C VAL A 287 19.98 19.64 20.76
N ASN A 288 19.50 18.55 20.16
CA ASN A 288 20.12 17.24 20.28
C ASN A 288 20.04 16.47 18.96
N LEU A 289 21.11 15.74 18.62
CA LEU A 289 21.14 14.84 17.45
C LEU A 289 20.96 13.39 17.93
N LEU A 290 19.93 12.73 17.42
CA LEU A 290 19.66 11.32 17.73
C LEU A 290 20.58 10.39 16.92
N PRO A 291 20.82 9.13 17.36
CA PRO A 291 21.73 8.19 16.69
C PRO A 291 21.39 7.88 15.22
N ASP A 292 20.15 8.13 14.80
CA ASP A 292 19.68 7.92 13.43
C ASP A 292 19.77 9.15 12.53
N GLY A 293 20.36 10.27 13.02
CA GLY A 293 20.53 11.52 12.29
C GLY A 293 19.40 12.55 12.49
N THR A 294 18.38 12.21 13.29
CA THR A 294 17.24 13.11 13.56
C THR A 294 17.65 14.26 14.49
N LEU A 295 17.39 15.49 14.06
CA LEU A 295 17.52 16.69 14.89
C LEU A 295 16.30 16.83 15.79
N MET A 296 16.52 17.00 17.09
CA MET A 296 15.51 17.25 18.10
C MET A 296 15.73 18.62 18.75
N ILE A 297 14.74 19.50 18.71
CA ILE A 297 14.76 20.81 19.39
C ILE A 297 13.66 20.82 20.45
N ARG A 298 14.03 20.82 21.73
CA ARG A 298 13.08 20.89 22.85
C ARG A 298 12.65 22.33 23.11
N ASN A 299 11.43 22.50 23.62
CA ASN A 299 10.91 23.81 24.01
C ASN A 299 11.08 24.84 22.89
N ALA A 300 10.39 24.59 21.77
CA ALA A 300 10.46 25.42 20.57
C ALA A 300 10.14 26.89 20.89
N ARG A 301 10.91 27.80 20.32
CA ARG A 301 10.78 29.25 20.48
C ARG A 301 10.56 29.91 19.14
N GLU A 302 9.99 31.12 19.12
CA GLU A 302 9.87 31.91 17.88
C GLU A 302 11.24 32.17 17.22
N SER A 303 12.31 32.30 18.01
CA SER A 303 13.68 32.43 17.51
C SER A 303 14.22 31.20 16.75
N ASP A 304 13.63 30.02 16.98
CA ASP A 304 14.05 28.79 16.29
C ASP A 304 13.50 28.75 14.84
N GLN A 305 12.61 29.68 14.46
CA GLN A 305 12.06 29.80 13.12
C GLN A 305 13.17 29.89 12.05
N GLY A 306 12.96 29.24 10.91
CA GLY A 306 13.86 29.36 9.78
C GLY A 306 13.93 28.11 8.93
N LEU A 307 14.97 28.08 8.09
CA LEU A 307 15.26 26.98 7.17
C LEU A 307 16.22 26.00 7.83
N TYR A 308 15.83 24.74 7.89
CA TYR A 308 16.66 23.64 8.37
C TYR A 308 17.07 22.75 7.19
N GLN A 309 18.36 22.44 7.10
CA GLN A 309 18.92 21.59 6.06
C GLN A 309 19.84 20.57 6.70
N CYS A 310 19.75 19.32 6.26
CA CYS A 310 20.67 18.28 6.66
C CYS A 310 21.80 18.17 5.61
N MET A 311 23.02 17.99 6.09
CA MET A 311 24.22 17.74 5.30
C MET A 311 24.83 16.41 5.74
N ALA A 312 24.95 15.48 4.79
CA ALA A 312 25.60 14.21 4.99
C ALA A 312 27.01 14.28 4.38
N ARG A 313 28.05 14.02 5.17
CA ARG A 313 29.45 14.08 4.71
C ARG A 313 30.23 12.82 5.04
N ASN A 314 31.08 12.40 4.11
CA ASN A 314 32.13 11.42 4.34
C ASN A 314 33.38 11.81 3.52
N LEU A 315 34.39 10.93 3.47
CA LEU A 315 35.63 11.22 2.76
C LEU A 315 35.52 11.25 1.22
N ALA A 316 34.39 10.80 0.64
CA ALA A 316 34.09 10.99 -0.78
C ALA A 316 33.45 12.36 -1.08
N GLY A 317 32.95 13.06 -0.07
CA GLY A 317 32.35 14.39 -0.21
C GLY A 317 31.08 14.57 0.61
N GLU A 318 30.32 15.60 0.26
CA GLU A 318 29.15 16.07 1.02
C GLU A 318 27.93 16.22 0.12
N VAL A 319 26.75 15.89 0.66
CA VAL A 319 25.46 16.13 0.00
C VAL A 319 24.50 16.79 0.97
N LYS A 320 23.66 17.69 0.46
CA LYS A 320 22.69 18.46 1.25
C LYS A 320 21.26 18.09 0.87
N THR A 321 20.35 18.11 1.84
CA THR A 321 18.92 17.90 1.62
C THR A 321 18.25 19.15 1.03
N GLN A 322 16.99 19.02 0.65
CA GLN A 322 16.13 20.20 0.53
C GLN A 322 15.96 20.89 1.89
N HIS A 323 15.54 22.16 1.89
CA HIS A 323 15.19 22.87 3.11
C HIS A 323 13.85 22.37 3.66
N ALA A 324 13.76 22.27 4.98
CA ALA A 324 12.51 22.18 5.72
C ALA A 324 12.31 23.45 6.55
N ILE A 325 11.08 23.94 6.62
CA ILE A 325 10.75 25.17 7.32
C ILE A 325 10.22 24.84 8.72
N LEU A 326 10.81 25.44 9.75
CA LEU A 326 10.23 25.45 11.10
C LEU A 326 9.36 26.70 11.26
N ARG A 327 8.09 26.52 11.62
CA ARG A 327 7.15 27.61 11.94
C ARG A 327 6.59 27.43 13.36
N PRO A 328 7.27 27.98 14.38
CA PRO A 328 6.75 28.03 15.75
C PRO A 328 5.52 28.94 15.80
N PHE A 329 4.49 28.58 16.57
CA PHE A 329 3.30 29.41 16.75
C PHE A 329 2.82 29.45 18.20
N SER A 330 2.34 30.60 18.61
CA SER A 330 1.87 30.85 19.98
C SER A 330 0.40 30.45 20.18
N SER A 331 -0.43 30.45 19.13
CA SER A 331 -1.81 29.96 19.17
C SER A 331 -2.28 29.49 17.79
N PRO A 332 -2.92 28.31 17.68
CA PRO A 332 -3.47 27.85 16.41
C PRO A 332 -4.68 28.69 16.02
N THR A 333 -4.91 28.84 14.72
CA THR A 333 -6.11 29.50 14.19
C THR A 333 -6.93 28.49 13.40
N LYS A 334 -8.23 28.43 13.69
CA LYS A 334 -9.17 27.55 12.99
C LYS A 334 -9.24 27.91 11.50
N PRO A 335 -9.49 26.94 10.61
CA PRO A 335 -9.68 27.23 9.20
C PRO A 335 -10.86 28.18 8.97
N SER A 336 -10.68 29.16 8.10
CA SER A 336 -11.72 30.11 7.66
C SER A 336 -11.61 30.30 6.15
N PHE A 337 -12.73 30.17 5.44
CA PHE A 337 -12.73 30.37 3.99
C PHE A 337 -12.42 31.82 3.63
N THR A 338 -11.45 32.01 2.74
CA THR A 338 -11.17 33.29 2.09
C THR A 338 -11.86 33.38 0.73
N ILE A 339 -11.98 32.25 0.04
CA ILE A 339 -12.75 32.11 -1.20
C ILE A 339 -13.68 30.92 -1.02
N GLN A 340 -14.98 31.16 -1.18
CA GLN A 340 -16.01 30.13 -1.13
C GLN A 340 -16.49 29.83 -2.55
N PRO A 341 -16.70 28.55 -2.90
CA PRO A 341 -17.26 28.20 -4.18
C PRO A 341 -18.67 28.72 -4.30
N GLN A 342 -19.05 29.13 -5.50
CA GLN A 342 -20.37 29.61 -5.84
C GLN A 342 -21.06 28.62 -6.77
N ASP A 343 -22.39 28.64 -6.79
CA ASP A 343 -23.16 27.88 -7.77
C ASP A 343 -22.79 28.36 -9.18
N THR A 344 -22.46 27.41 -10.06
CA THR A 344 -21.90 27.72 -11.39
C THR A 344 -22.67 26.96 -12.46
N GLU A 345 -23.06 27.69 -13.51
CA GLU A 345 -23.63 27.14 -14.73
C GLU A 345 -22.53 26.98 -15.79
N VAL A 346 -22.51 25.83 -16.47
CA VAL A 346 -21.54 25.54 -17.53
C VAL A 346 -22.22 24.85 -18.70
N LEU A 347 -21.82 25.18 -19.93
CA LEU A 347 -22.27 24.48 -21.12
C LEU A 347 -21.61 23.11 -21.21
N SER A 348 -22.38 22.08 -21.56
CA SER A 348 -21.88 20.73 -21.82
C SER A 348 -20.73 20.78 -22.84
N GLY A 349 -19.63 20.09 -22.56
CA GLY A 349 -18.40 20.15 -23.35
C GLY A 349 -17.33 21.11 -22.82
N GLN A 350 -17.70 22.12 -22.05
CA GLN A 350 -16.76 23.12 -21.52
C GLN A 350 -16.15 22.67 -20.18
N SER A 351 -15.04 23.27 -19.78
CA SER A 351 -14.45 23.04 -18.46
C SER A 351 -14.98 24.05 -17.44
N VAL A 352 -15.05 23.65 -16.17
CA VAL A 352 -15.51 24.49 -15.04
C VAL A 352 -14.55 24.39 -13.86
N THR A 353 -14.39 25.49 -13.12
CA THR A 353 -13.66 25.53 -11.85
C THR A 353 -14.56 26.06 -10.74
N LEU A 354 -14.65 25.32 -9.63
CA LEU A 354 -15.18 25.85 -8.36
C LEU A 354 -14.02 26.30 -7.49
N GLU A 355 -13.84 27.61 -7.33
CA GLU A 355 -12.77 28.16 -6.50
C GLU A 355 -13.02 27.88 -5.01
N CYS A 356 -11.98 27.48 -4.28
CA CYS A 356 -12.06 27.32 -2.83
C CYS A 356 -10.68 27.52 -2.19
N SER A 357 -10.60 28.44 -1.24
CA SER A 357 -9.38 28.72 -0.50
C SER A 357 -9.70 29.07 0.95
N ALA A 358 -8.82 28.69 1.86
CA ALA A 358 -8.98 28.94 3.29
C ALA A 358 -7.67 29.39 3.92
N THR A 359 -7.78 30.25 4.92
CA THR A 359 -6.70 30.63 5.84
C THR A 359 -6.87 29.92 7.17
N GLY A 360 -5.81 29.87 7.96
CA GLY A 360 -5.74 29.16 9.23
C GLY A 360 -4.30 28.73 9.50
N PHE A 361 -4.02 28.36 10.74
CA PHE A 361 -2.69 27.92 11.14
C PHE A 361 -2.79 26.70 12.07
N PRO A 362 -2.16 25.56 11.75
CA PRO A 362 -1.41 25.25 10.52
C PRO A 362 -2.22 25.45 9.23
N GLN A 363 -1.53 25.65 8.10
CA GLN A 363 -2.16 25.96 6.82
C GLN A 363 -3.21 24.88 6.47
N PRO A 364 -4.48 25.25 6.23
CA PRO A 364 -5.52 24.26 6.01
C PRO A 364 -5.30 23.48 4.73
N ARG A 365 -5.51 22.16 4.79
CA ARG A 365 -5.62 21.32 3.61
C ARG A 365 -7.03 21.45 3.04
N ILE A 366 -7.09 21.73 1.73
CA ILE A 366 -8.33 21.71 0.96
C ILE A 366 -8.58 20.31 0.39
N ALA A 367 -9.81 19.83 0.53
CA ALA A 367 -10.29 18.60 -0.07
C ALA A 367 -11.73 18.77 -0.57
N TRP A 368 -12.14 17.94 -1.52
CA TRP A 368 -13.44 18.02 -2.15
C TRP A 368 -14.19 16.69 -2.07
N THR A 369 -15.51 16.78 -1.91
CA THR A 369 -16.43 15.63 -1.98
C THR A 369 -17.61 15.96 -2.87
N ARG A 370 -18.25 14.93 -3.43
CA ARG A 370 -19.47 15.08 -4.23
C ARG A 370 -20.69 14.55 -3.44
N GLY A 371 -21.84 15.22 -3.58
CA GLY A 371 -23.12 14.76 -3.01
C GLY A 371 -23.19 14.85 -1.49
N ASN A 372 -23.36 13.70 -0.83
CA ASN A 372 -23.50 13.58 0.63
C ASN A 372 -22.19 13.15 1.32
N GLY A 373 -21.04 13.45 0.72
CA GLY A 373 -19.73 13.15 1.31
C GLY A 373 -18.98 11.96 0.69
N SER A 374 -19.45 11.41 -0.44
CA SER A 374 -18.60 10.54 -1.25
C SER A 374 -17.39 11.33 -1.76
N GLY A 375 -16.20 10.72 -1.74
CA GLY A 375 -15.02 11.31 -2.39
C GLY A 375 -15.28 11.67 -3.85
N LEU A 376 -14.44 12.51 -4.44
CA LEU A 376 -14.54 12.80 -5.87
C LEU A 376 -14.46 11.49 -6.69
N PRO A 377 -15.16 11.41 -7.84
CA PRO A 377 -15.02 10.28 -8.76
C PRO A 377 -13.55 10.06 -9.13
N ALA A 378 -13.12 8.80 -9.24
CA ALA A 378 -11.79 8.43 -9.72
C ALA A 378 -11.70 8.60 -11.25
N ASP A 379 -11.83 9.84 -11.72
CA ASP A 379 -11.86 10.24 -13.12
C ASP A 379 -10.79 11.31 -13.36
N ILE A 380 -9.97 11.11 -14.40
CA ILE A 380 -8.86 12.00 -14.76
C ILE A 380 -9.30 13.41 -15.16
N ARG A 381 -10.59 13.61 -15.46
CA ARG A 381 -11.15 14.93 -15.74
C ARG A 381 -11.21 15.83 -14.50
N PHE A 382 -11.17 15.26 -13.29
CA PHE A 382 -11.22 15.98 -12.04
C PHE A 382 -9.79 16.25 -11.54
N SER A 383 -9.49 17.50 -11.21
CA SER A 383 -8.25 17.88 -10.55
C SER A 383 -8.46 18.99 -9.55
N ILE A 384 -7.56 19.08 -8.56
CA ILE A 384 -7.54 20.18 -7.59
C ILE A 384 -6.44 21.14 -8.03
N THR A 385 -6.78 22.42 -8.21
CA THR A 385 -5.83 23.46 -8.59
C THR A 385 -4.86 23.78 -7.43
N PRO A 386 -3.71 24.41 -7.69
CA PRO A 386 -2.80 24.85 -6.62
C PRO A 386 -3.45 25.80 -5.60
N SER A 387 -4.49 26.55 -5.99
CA SER A 387 -5.27 27.43 -5.10
C SER A 387 -6.29 26.67 -4.24
N GLY A 388 -6.52 25.38 -4.49
CA GLY A 388 -7.50 24.53 -3.80
C GLY A 388 -8.85 24.40 -4.52
N GLY A 389 -9.02 25.02 -5.70
CA GLY A 389 -10.24 24.93 -6.50
C GLY A 389 -10.44 23.55 -7.16
N LEU A 390 -11.69 23.16 -7.38
CA LEU A 390 -12.05 21.94 -8.09
C LEU A 390 -12.21 22.24 -9.58
N TYR A 391 -11.33 21.69 -10.41
CA TYR A 391 -11.40 21.77 -11.87
C TYR A 391 -12.02 20.49 -12.46
N ILE A 392 -12.98 20.66 -13.36
CA ILE A 392 -13.61 19.57 -14.11
C ILE A 392 -13.47 19.87 -15.60
N ARG A 393 -12.74 19.01 -16.32
CA ARG A 393 -12.57 19.11 -17.77
C ARG A 393 -13.75 18.47 -18.50
N ASN A 394 -14.21 19.13 -19.58
CA ASN A 394 -15.24 18.58 -20.47
C ASN A 394 -16.47 18.11 -19.68
N ALA A 395 -17.17 19.06 -19.08
CA ALA A 395 -18.32 18.83 -18.21
C ALA A 395 -19.46 18.18 -19.00
N SER A 396 -20.10 17.20 -18.38
CA SER A 396 -21.26 16.49 -18.90
C SER A 396 -22.43 16.59 -17.93
N ARG A 397 -23.64 16.27 -18.39
CA ARG A 397 -24.83 16.24 -17.51
C ARG A 397 -24.65 15.34 -16.29
N HIS A 398 -23.80 14.32 -16.36
CA HIS A 398 -23.46 13.43 -15.23
C HIS A 398 -22.53 14.05 -14.20
N ASP A 399 -21.94 15.21 -14.46
CA ASP A 399 -21.10 15.96 -13.51
C ASP A 399 -21.91 16.97 -12.71
N ALA A 400 -23.15 17.24 -13.11
CA ALA A 400 -24.05 18.14 -12.39
C ALA A 400 -24.32 17.67 -10.95
N GLY A 401 -24.55 18.62 -10.05
CA GLY A 401 -24.89 18.37 -8.65
C GLY A 401 -24.01 19.12 -7.67
N ARG A 402 -24.19 18.78 -6.37
CA ARG A 402 -23.53 19.47 -5.26
C ARG A 402 -22.12 18.96 -5.01
N TYR A 403 -21.18 19.88 -4.87
CA TYR A 403 -19.80 19.66 -4.49
C TYR A 403 -19.51 20.42 -3.20
N THR A 404 -18.79 19.78 -2.29
CA THR A 404 -18.46 20.35 -0.97
C THR A 404 -16.95 20.47 -0.84
N CYS A 405 -16.49 21.69 -0.59
CA CYS A 405 -15.12 21.99 -0.24
C CYS A 405 -14.96 21.85 1.27
N HIS A 406 -13.91 21.15 1.69
CA HIS A 406 -13.53 20.93 3.09
C HIS A 406 -12.16 21.58 3.31
N ALA A 407 -12.10 22.52 4.24
CA ALA A 407 -10.86 23.12 4.70
C ALA A 407 -10.57 22.64 6.13
N SER A 408 -9.47 21.93 6.31
CA SER A 408 -9.15 21.28 7.58
C SER A 408 -7.69 21.49 7.98
N ASN A 409 -7.46 21.72 9.27
CA ASN A 409 -6.14 21.58 9.88
C ASN A 409 -6.23 20.57 11.04
N ASN A 410 -5.17 20.41 11.81
CA ASN A 410 -5.11 19.48 12.94
C ASN A 410 -6.00 19.87 14.14
N TYR A 411 -6.70 21.01 14.09
CA TYR A 411 -7.55 21.50 15.17
C TYR A 411 -9.03 21.54 14.83
N ASP A 412 -9.38 21.89 13.58
CA ASP A 412 -10.78 22.05 13.16
C ASP A 412 -10.95 21.78 11.66
N SER A 413 -12.20 21.58 11.25
CA SER A 413 -12.60 21.33 9.86
C SER A 413 -13.91 22.06 9.54
N VAL A 414 -13.85 22.99 8.59
CA VAL A 414 -15.01 23.73 8.08
C VAL A 414 -15.32 23.30 6.65
N HIS A 415 -16.58 23.42 6.25
CA HIS A 415 -17.04 23.00 4.93
C HIS A 415 -18.04 23.98 4.34
N VAL A 416 -18.06 24.06 3.01
CA VAL A 416 -18.99 24.89 2.23
C VAL A 416 -19.33 24.15 0.94
N SER A 417 -20.56 24.28 0.45
CA SER A 417 -21.03 23.58 -0.75
C SER A 417 -21.47 24.55 -1.84
N ALA A 418 -21.29 24.12 -3.08
CA ALA A 418 -21.79 24.77 -4.28
C ALA A 418 -22.32 23.72 -5.27
N THR A 419 -23.18 24.12 -6.18
CA THR A 419 -23.84 23.26 -7.16
C THR A 419 -23.35 23.60 -8.57
N ILE A 420 -22.96 22.57 -9.32
CA ILE A 420 -22.69 22.71 -10.76
C ILE A 420 -23.96 22.35 -11.51
N ILE A 421 -24.40 23.27 -12.37
CA ILE A 421 -25.52 23.08 -13.29
C ILE A 421 -24.93 22.97 -14.70
N VAL A 422 -25.16 21.84 -15.36
CA VAL A 422 -24.70 21.64 -16.75
C VAL A 422 -25.87 21.87 -17.69
N GLN A 423 -25.68 22.82 -18.61
CA GLN A 423 -26.67 23.20 -19.60
C GLN A 423 -26.32 22.61 -20.97
N GLU A 424 -27.33 22.13 -21.69
CA GLU A 424 -27.23 21.57 -23.03
C GLU A 424 -28.15 22.36 -23.97
N PRO A 425 -27.69 22.77 -25.15
CA PRO A 425 -28.54 23.42 -26.14
C PRO A 425 -29.70 22.50 -26.56
N PRO A 426 -30.82 23.07 -27.05
CA PRO A 426 -31.92 22.25 -27.52
C PRO A 426 -31.51 21.51 -28.79
N ILE A 427 -31.90 20.25 -28.88
CA ILE A 427 -31.70 19.39 -30.06
C ILE A 427 -33.06 18.79 -30.40
N ILE A 428 -33.53 19.00 -31.63
CA ILE A 428 -34.76 18.38 -32.13
C ILE A 428 -34.44 16.92 -32.47
N THR A 429 -34.95 15.99 -31.66
CA THR A 429 -34.73 14.54 -31.81
C THR A 429 -35.66 13.93 -32.84
N LEU A 430 -36.86 14.48 -32.97
CA LEU A 430 -37.82 14.14 -34.02
C LEU A 430 -38.40 15.44 -34.56
N GLY A 431 -38.05 15.79 -35.79
CA GLY A 431 -38.59 16.97 -36.46
C GLY A 431 -39.84 16.65 -37.29
N PRO A 432 -40.62 17.67 -37.66
CA PRO A 432 -41.76 17.48 -38.54
C PRO A 432 -41.32 17.08 -39.95
N LYS A 433 -42.21 16.39 -40.64
CA LYS A 433 -42.02 15.96 -42.03
C LYS A 433 -43.12 16.54 -42.89
N ASP A 434 -42.80 16.83 -44.13
CA ASP A 434 -43.76 17.30 -45.12
C ASP A 434 -44.92 16.32 -45.24
N GLN A 435 -46.13 16.84 -45.36
CA GLN A 435 -47.36 16.05 -45.44
C GLN A 435 -48.28 16.57 -46.54
N ILE A 436 -48.92 15.63 -47.23
CA ILE A 436 -49.98 15.88 -48.20
C ILE A 436 -51.27 15.30 -47.61
N THR A 437 -52.35 16.08 -47.62
CA THR A 437 -53.63 15.64 -47.09
C THR A 437 -54.79 16.15 -47.92
N GLN A 438 -55.95 15.51 -47.82
CA GLN A 438 -57.17 15.99 -48.46
C GLN A 438 -57.91 16.97 -47.54
N GLU A 439 -58.67 17.87 -48.15
CA GLU A 439 -59.53 18.80 -47.40
C GLU A 439 -60.44 18.05 -46.42
N GLY A 440 -60.56 18.57 -45.19
CA GLY A 440 -61.36 18.00 -44.11
C GLY A 440 -60.66 16.94 -43.25
N GLN A 441 -59.51 16.41 -43.67
CA GLN A 441 -58.74 15.43 -42.89
C GLN A 441 -58.02 16.06 -41.68
N MET A 442 -57.51 15.22 -40.79
CA MET A 442 -56.63 15.61 -39.68
C MET A 442 -55.17 15.40 -40.08
N VAL A 443 -54.30 16.34 -39.70
CA VAL A 443 -52.84 16.22 -39.82
C VAL A 443 -52.18 16.44 -38.47
N GLU A 444 -51.09 15.71 -38.23
CA GLU A 444 -50.24 15.88 -37.05
C GLU A 444 -48.77 15.98 -37.44
N PHE A 445 -48.15 17.11 -37.14
CA PHE A 445 -46.73 17.34 -37.27
C PHE A 445 -46.03 17.02 -35.94
N HIS A 446 -45.18 16.01 -35.97
CA HIS A 446 -44.43 15.59 -34.79
C HIS A 446 -43.27 16.55 -34.52
N CYS A 447 -43.07 16.93 -33.27
CA CYS A 447 -41.86 17.62 -32.86
C CYS A 447 -41.47 17.26 -31.42
N GLU A 448 -40.30 16.64 -31.28
CA GLU A 448 -39.71 16.28 -30.00
C GLU A 448 -38.30 16.86 -29.92
N ALA A 449 -37.92 17.36 -28.74
CA ALA A 449 -36.59 17.89 -28.51
C ALA A 449 -36.04 17.50 -27.14
N SER A 450 -34.72 17.33 -27.08
CA SER A 450 -33.94 17.12 -25.86
C SER A 450 -33.09 18.36 -25.56
N GLY A 451 -32.68 18.51 -24.30
CA GLY A 451 -31.80 19.58 -23.84
C GLY A 451 -31.84 19.69 -22.32
N ALA A 452 -30.96 20.51 -21.76
CA ALA A 452 -30.88 20.75 -20.33
C ALA A 452 -30.74 22.27 -20.08
N PRO A 453 -31.70 22.95 -19.44
CA PRO A 453 -33.04 22.48 -19.07
C PRO A 453 -33.85 21.96 -20.27
N SER A 454 -34.86 21.14 -19.98
CA SER A 454 -35.76 20.58 -21.01
C SER A 454 -36.39 21.69 -21.85
N PRO A 455 -36.31 21.61 -23.19
CA PRO A 455 -36.79 22.69 -24.05
C PRO A 455 -38.31 22.75 -24.11
N ILE A 456 -38.83 23.97 -24.27
CA ILE A 456 -40.23 24.24 -24.59
C ILE A 456 -40.38 24.16 -26.11
N ILE A 457 -41.45 23.50 -26.59
CA ILE A 457 -41.81 23.45 -28.00
C ILE A 457 -42.83 24.52 -28.33
N ALA A 458 -42.50 25.38 -29.29
CA ALA A 458 -43.40 26.38 -29.87
C ALA A 458 -43.55 26.15 -31.37
N TRP A 459 -44.69 26.55 -31.93
CA TRP A 459 -44.98 26.38 -33.36
C TRP A 459 -45.33 27.72 -34.00
N THR A 460 -44.85 27.92 -35.21
CA THR A 460 -45.17 29.05 -36.09
C THR A 460 -45.64 28.56 -37.45
N LYS A 461 -46.41 29.40 -38.16
CA LYS A 461 -46.82 29.18 -39.53
C LYS A 461 -46.29 30.31 -40.40
N ALA A 462 -45.50 29.97 -41.42
CA ALA A 462 -44.85 30.91 -42.32
C ALA A 462 -44.12 32.06 -41.58
N GLY A 463 -43.36 31.73 -40.52
CA GLY A 463 -42.68 32.70 -39.66
C GLY A 463 -43.57 33.50 -38.69
N GLY A 464 -44.91 33.34 -38.74
CA GLY A 464 -45.87 34.02 -37.88
C GLY A 464 -46.50 33.12 -36.80
N PRO A 465 -47.28 33.68 -35.85
CA PRO A 465 -47.97 32.86 -34.86
C PRO A 465 -48.99 31.91 -35.52
N LEU A 466 -49.22 30.74 -34.91
CA LEU A 466 -50.30 29.87 -35.35
C LEU A 466 -51.65 30.60 -35.35
N PRO A 467 -52.56 30.25 -36.28
CA PRO A 467 -53.93 30.76 -36.26
C PRO A 467 -54.58 30.55 -34.89
N LYS A 468 -55.17 31.61 -34.32
CA LYS A 468 -55.90 31.55 -33.04
C LYS A 468 -57.28 30.93 -33.22
N ASP A 469 -57.33 29.66 -33.63
CA ASP A 469 -58.56 28.88 -33.75
C ASP A 469 -58.51 27.61 -32.88
N ARG A 470 -59.62 26.87 -32.81
CA ARG A 470 -59.66 25.58 -32.11
C ARG A 470 -59.14 24.42 -32.97
N ARG A 471 -58.79 24.67 -34.24
CA ARG A 471 -58.37 23.64 -35.18
C ARG A 471 -56.88 23.33 -35.04
N HIS A 472 -56.06 24.33 -34.75
CA HIS A 472 -54.63 24.20 -34.49
C HIS A 472 -54.40 24.01 -32.99
N ALA A 473 -53.91 22.83 -32.60
CA ALA A 473 -53.64 22.50 -31.20
C ALA A 473 -52.25 21.88 -31.05
N VAL A 474 -51.42 22.48 -30.19
CA VAL A 474 -50.15 21.87 -29.75
C VAL A 474 -50.46 20.88 -28.63
N LEU A 475 -50.08 19.62 -28.83
CA LEU A 475 -50.28 18.53 -27.88
C LEU A 475 -49.25 18.57 -26.75
N PRO A 476 -49.51 17.91 -25.60
CA PRO A 476 -48.51 17.78 -24.52
C PRO A 476 -47.21 17.11 -24.96
N SER A 477 -47.23 16.31 -26.03
CA SER A 477 -46.04 15.72 -26.66
C SER A 477 -45.16 16.75 -27.39
N GLY A 478 -45.64 17.98 -27.57
CA GLY A 478 -45.01 19.00 -28.41
C GLY A 478 -45.48 18.97 -29.88
N SER A 479 -46.26 17.97 -30.29
CA SER A 479 -46.72 17.83 -31.69
C SER A 479 -47.86 18.80 -32.02
N LEU A 480 -47.86 19.36 -33.24
CA LEU A 480 -48.93 20.22 -33.74
C LEU A 480 -49.98 19.39 -34.46
N ARG A 481 -51.23 19.47 -34.00
CA ARG A 481 -52.37 18.80 -34.61
C ARG A 481 -53.32 19.82 -35.22
N ILE A 482 -53.71 19.60 -36.48
CA ILE A 482 -54.67 20.41 -37.22
C ILE A 482 -55.86 19.53 -37.56
N VAL A 483 -57.05 19.91 -37.08
CA VAL A 483 -58.31 19.20 -37.37
C VAL A 483 -59.13 19.90 -38.44
N ARG A 484 -59.69 19.14 -39.38
CA ARG A 484 -60.44 19.67 -40.54
C ARG A 484 -59.59 20.68 -41.30
N VAL A 485 -58.52 20.18 -41.90
CA VAL A 485 -57.60 20.95 -42.73
C VAL A 485 -58.37 21.58 -43.90
N GLY A 486 -58.17 22.87 -44.13
CA GLY A 486 -58.69 23.60 -45.30
C GLY A 486 -57.56 24.18 -46.14
N ASP A 487 -57.88 24.70 -47.33
CA ASP A 487 -56.89 25.25 -48.28
C ASP A 487 -56.00 26.34 -47.67
N LEU A 488 -56.57 27.17 -46.78
CA LEU A 488 -55.83 28.23 -46.08
C LEU A 488 -54.81 27.70 -45.08
N ASP A 489 -54.86 26.42 -44.69
CA ASP A 489 -53.91 25.81 -43.75
C ASP A 489 -52.62 25.38 -44.44
N ALA A 490 -52.62 25.27 -45.78
CA ALA A 490 -51.42 24.96 -46.56
C ALA A 490 -50.28 25.97 -46.28
N GLY A 491 -49.05 25.48 -46.32
CA GLY A 491 -47.85 26.29 -46.10
C GLY A 491 -46.82 25.66 -45.15
N SER A 492 -45.81 26.44 -44.80
CA SER A 492 -44.71 26.03 -43.91
C SER A 492 -45.12 26.14 -42.44
N PHE A 493 -44.90 25.08 -41.70
CA PHE A 493 -45.00 25.03 -40.24
C PHE A 493 -43.61 24.85 -39.66
N GLU A 494 -43.21 25.71 -38.75
CA GLU A 494 -41.92 25.61 -38.06
C GLU A 494 -42.13 25.22 -36.60
N CYS A 495 -41.44 24.16 -36.17
CA CYS A 495 -41.28 23.82 -34.77
C CYS A 495 -40.02 24.48 -34.23
N GLN A 496 -40.14 25.17 -33.10
CA GLN A 496 -39.06 25.83 -32.38
C GLN A 496 -38.88 25.17 -31.01
N ALA A 497 -37.72 24.55 -30.79
CA ALA A 497 -37.29 24.03 -29.49
C ALA A 497 -36.45 25.08 -28.77
N ILE A 498 -36.91 25.52 -27.60
CA ILE A 498 -36.38 26.71 -26.90
C ILE A 498 -35.95 26.34 -25.48
N ASN A 499 -34.71 26.65 -25.09
CA ASN A 499 -34.30 26.68 -23.69
C ASN A 499 -33.39 27.90 -23.41
N VAL A 500 -32.85 28.01 -22.20
CA VAL A 500 -32.01 29.15 -21.79
C VAL A 500 -30.70 29.27 -22.57
N VAL A 501 -30.24 28.19 -23.20
CA VAL A 501 -29.00 28.16 -24.00
C VAL A 501 -29.26 28.65 -25.42
N GLY A 502 -30.45 28.42 -25.97
CA GLY A 502 -30.78 28.87 -27.32
C GLY A 502 -32.09 28.32 -27.88
N VAL A 503 -32.23 28.49 -29.19
CA VAL A 503 -33.39 28.07 -29.97
C VAL A 503 -32.92 27.28 -31.18
N LEU A 504 -33.56 26.14 -31.43
CA LEU A 504 -33.38 25.36 -32.66
C LEU A 504 -34.72 25.21 -33.37
N THR A 505 -34.71 25.35 -34.70
CA THR A 505 -35.92 25.33 -35.51
C THR A 505 -35.86 24.22 -36.56
N ALA A 506 -36.96 23.53 -36.78
CA ALA A 506 -37.17 22.61 -37.89
C ALA A 506 -38.51 22.93 -38.57
N SER A 507 -38.60 22.77 -39.89
CA SER A 507 -39.79 23.12 -40.66
C SER A 507 -40.30 21.96 -41.50
N ALA A 508 -41.60 21.96 -41.76
CA ALA A 508 -42.26 21.07 -42.70
C ALA A 508 -43.37 21.80 -43.44
N THR A 509 -43.71 21.31 -44.63
CA THR A 509 -44.74 21.89 -45.50
C THR A 509 -45.99 21.03 -45.48
N LEU A 510 -47.16 21.68 -45.35
CA LEU A 510 -48.47 21.07 -45.57
C LEU A 510 -48.98 21.39 -46.98
N THR A 511 -49.27 20.36 -47.77
CA THR A 511 -49.99 20.47 -49.04
C THR A 511 -51.40 19.92 -48.87
N VAL A 512 -52.39 20.66 -49.37
CA VAL A 512 -53.81 20.29 -49.30
C VAL A 512 -54.32 19.99 -50.71
N GLU A 513 -54.86 18.80 -50.91
CA GLU A 513 -55.50 18.38 -52.16
C GLU A 513 -57.02 18.59 -52.05
N GLN A 514 -57.61 19.27 -53.04
CA GLN A 514 -59.04 19.46 -53.12
C GLN A 514 -59.75 18.16 -53.49
N LEU A 515 -60.91 17.91 -52.90
CA LEU A 515 -61.82 16.85 -53.34
C LEU A 515 -62.31 17.19 -54.75
N GLY A 516 -61.74 16.54 -55.76
CA GLY A 516 -62.19 16.67 -57.14
C GLY A 516 -63.68 16.32 -57.24
N GLU A 517 -64.47 17.24 -57.79
CA GLU A 517 -65.85 16.96 -58.19
C GLU A 517 -65.85 15.76 -59.15
N ALA A 518 -66.39 14.63 -58.70
CA ALA A 518 -66.76 13.53 -59.58
C ALA A 518 -67.87 14.06 -60.51
N ARG A 519 -67.53 14.31 -61.78
CA ARG A 519 -68.50 14.53 -62.85
C ARG A 519 -69.04 13.22 -63.39
#